data_AF-A0A6N7SQ87-F1
#
_entry.id   AF-A0A6N7SQ87-F1
#
_cell.length_a   1.000
_cell.length_b   1.000
_cell.length_c   1.000
_cell.angle_alpha   90.00
_cell.angle_beta   90.00
_cell.angle_gamma   90.00
#
_symmetry.space_group_name_H-M   'P 1'
#
loop_
_entity.id
_entity.type
_entity.pdbx_description
1 polymer ?
#
loop_
_entity_poly.entity_id
_entity_poly.type
_entity_poly.pdbx_seq_one_letter_code
_entity_poly.pdbx_strand_id
1 'polypeptide(L)'
;MANIKINQKNYTVHQLGFRDMVAMEDMGFSVIELFQKQKIFSLAVAFVGVVADCDRSEAEELCQQHILGGGNVLEIYEAFSKAVDESAFFKKLLGPGQEKTKKNVKQPEQEE
;
A
#
# COMPACT_ATOMS: atom_id res chain seq x y z
N MET A 1 7.05 -8.59 9.44
CA MET A 1 5.85 -9.22 8.83
C MET A 1 4.66 -8.35 9.18
N ALA A 2 4.26 -7.50 8.26
CA ALA A 2 3.08 -6.64 8.43
C ALA A 2 1.80 -7.45 8.17
N ASN A 3 0.76 -7.21 8.96
CA ASN A 3 -0.59 -7.71 8.69
C ASN A 3 -1.49 -6.52 8.39
N ILE A 4 -2.29 -6.61 7.32
CA ILE A 4 -3.28 -5.60 6.98
C ILE A 4 -4.68 -6.21 7.04
N LYS A 5 -5.63 -5.48 7.61
CA LYS A 5 -7.04 -5.85 7.62
C LYS A 5 -7.75 -5.14 6.47
N ILE A 6 -8.09 -5.88 5.42
CA ILE A 6 -8.85 -5.36 4.26
C ILE A 6 -10.23 -6.02 4.28
N ASN A 7 -11.29 -5.21 4.30
CA ASN A 7 -12.67 -5.67 4.39
C ASN A 7 -12.90 -6.81 5.41
N GLN A 8 -12.53 -6.59 6.67
CA GLN A 8 -12.64 -7.57 7.78
C GLN A 8 -11.79 -8.85 7.65
N LYS A 9 -11.08 -9.05 6.54
CA LYS A 9 -10.12 -10.15 6.35
C LYS A 9 -8.71 -9.68 6.68
N ASN A 10 -7.95 -10.53 7.36
CA ASN A 10 -6.54 -10.29 7.64
C ASN A 10 -5.70 -10.90 6.51
N TYR A 11 -4.83 -10.08 5.94
CA TYR A 11 -3.85 -10.51 4.93
C TYR A 11 -2.45 -10.35 5.50
N THR A 12 -1.63 -11.38 5.29
CA THR A 12 -0.22 -11.34 5.64
C THR A 12 0.55 -10.71 4.50
N VAL A 13 1.21 -9.59 4.78
CA VAL A 13 2.03 -8.90 3.80
C VAL A 13 3.37 -9.62 3.72
N HIS A 14 3.64 -10.23 2.58
CA HIS A 14 4.92 -10.86 2.30
C HIS A 14 5.96 -9.77 2.01
N GLN A 15 7.25 -10.11 2.12
CA GLN A 15 8.30 -9.14 1.81
C GLN A 15 8.24 -8.79 0.31
N LEU A 16 7.95 -7.52 0.02
CA LEU A 16 7.85 -7.02 -1.35
C LEU A 16 9.18 -7.24 -2.10
N GLY A 17 9.12 -7.72 -3.33
CA GLY A 17 10.26 -8.02 -4.18
C GLY A 17 9.99 -7.76 -5.66
N PHE A 18 10.87 -8.29 -6.52
CA PHE A 18 10.80 -8.05 -7.96
C PHE A 18 9.53 -8.66 -8.59
N ARG A 19 9.07 -9.81 -8.09
CA ARG A 19 7.83 -10.45 -8.57
C ARG A 19 6.61 -9.55 -8.37
N ASP A 20 6.53 -8.88 -7.22
CA ASP A 20 5.44 -7.97 -6.90
C ASP A 20 5.48 -6.73 -7.80
N MET A 21 6.68 -6.28 -8.17
CA MET A 21 6.85 -5.19 -9.12
C MET A 21 6.29 -5.55 -10.51
N VAL A 22 6.60 -6.75 -11.01
CA VAL A 22 6.05 -7.26 -12.28
C VAL A 22 4.53 -7.40 -12.18
N ALA A 23 4.01 -7.94 -11.07
CA ALA A 23 2.57 -8.06 -10.87
C ALA A 23 1.86 -6.70 -10.87
N MET A 24 2.45 -5.67 -10.26
CA MET A 24 1.92 -4.31 -10.30
C MET A 24 1.97 -3.72 -11.73
N GLU A 25 3.03 -3.99 -12.50
CA GLU A 25 3.13 -3.58 -13.90
C GLU A 25 2.10 -4.28 -14.80
N ASP A 26 1.87 -5.59 -14.59
CA ASP A 26 0.86 -6.39 -15.31
C ASP A 26 -0.57 -5.87 -15.03
N MET A 27 -0.82 -5.33 -13.84
CA MET A 27 -2.07 -4.63 -13.50
C MET A 27 -2.19 -3.24 -14.17
N GLY A 28 -1.15 -2.77 -14.86
CA GLY A 28 -1.08 -1.49 -15.54
C GLY A 28 -0.60 -0.34 -14.66
N PHE A 29 0.03 -0.62 -13.53
CA PHE A 29 0.59 0.41 -12.66
C PHE A 29 2.08 0.62 -12.90
N SER A 30 2.46 1.85 -13.25
CA SER A 30 3.86 2.27 -13.18
C SER A 30 4.24 2.53 -11.72
N VAL A 31 4.92 1.57 -11.09
CA VAL A 31 5.34 1.63 -9.69
C VAL A 31 6.14 2.92 -9.41
N ILE A 32 7.06 3.29 -10.31
CA ILE A 32 7.86 4.52 -10.18
C ILE A 32 6.95 5.76 -10.15
N GLU A 33 5.93 5.82 -11.02
CA GLU A 33 4.98 6.93 -11.00
C GLU A 33 4.08 6.94 -9.77
N LEU A 34 3.69 5.78 -9.24
CA LEU A 34 2.90 5.69 -8.01
C LEU A 34 3.62 6.38 -6.84
N PHE A 35 4.93 6.13 -6.70
CA PHE A 35 5.76 6.75 -5.68
C PHE A 35 6.02 8.24 -5.93
N GLN A 36 6.29 8.64 -7.17
CA GLN A 36 6.61 10.05 -7.49
C GLN A 36 5.39 10.97 -7.41
N LYS A 37 4.22 10.51 -7.86
CA LYS A 37 3.00 11.32 -7.97
C LYS A 37 2.06 11.19 -6.77
N GLN A 38 2.45 10.42 -5.74
CA GLN A 38 1.61 10.10 -4.57
C GLN A 38 0.18 9.71 -4.96
N LYS A 39 0.02 8.82 -5.95
CA LYS A 39 -1.31 8.35 -6.38
C LYS A 39 -1.86 7.32 -5.38
N ILE A 40 -2.38 7.80 -4.25
CA ILE A 40 -2.79 6.98 -3.10
C ILE A 40 -3.78 5.87 -3.49
N PHE A 41 -4.81 6.17 -4.29
CA PHE A 41 -5.81 5.18 -4.70
C PHE A 41 -5.23 4.08 -5.61
N SER A 42 -4.45 4.47 -6.62
CA SER A 42 -3.80 3.51 -7.51
C SER A 42 -2.79 2.63 -6.77
N LEU A 43 -2.09 3.19 -5.78
CA LEU A 43 -1.16 2.48 -4.93
C LEU A 43 -1.88 1.51 -3.98
N ALA A 44 -3.04 1.92 -3.43
CA ALA A 44 -3.88 1.03 -2.64
C ALA A 44 -4.34 -0.19 -3.47
N VAL A 45 -4.84 0.04 -4.68
CA VAL A 45 -5.27 -1.06 -5.57
C VAL A 45 -4.09 -1.97 -5.93
N ALA A 46 -2.95 -1.40 -6.32
CA ALA A 46 -1.75 -2.18 -6.65
C ALA A 46 -1.27 -3.03 -5.45
N PHE A 47 -1.26 -2.45 -4.26
CA PHE A 47 -0.84 -3.15 -3.06
C PHE A 47 -1.84 -4.24 -2.65
N VAL A 48 -3.14 -3.95 -2.69
CA VAL A 48 -4.18 -4.94 -2.38
C VAL A 48 -4.15 -6.10 -3.37
N GLY A 49 -3.97 -5.83 -4.68
CA GLY A 49 -3.85 -6.88 -5.68
C GLY A 49 -2.67 -7.82 -5.43
N VAL A 50 -1.51 -7.28 -5.04
CA VAL A 50 -0.34 -8.09 -4.68
C VAL A 50 -0.55 -8.87 -3.38
N VAL A 51 -1.12 -8.25 -2.36
CA VAL A 51 -1.30 -8.87 -1.04
C VAL A 51 -2.40 -9.92 -1.03
N ALA A 52 -3.47 -9.70 -1.79
CA ALA A 52 -4.59 -10.61 -1.91
C ALA A 52 -4.44 -11.61 -3.07
N ASP A 53 -3.36 -11.52 -3.85
CA ASP A 53 -3.07 -12.34 -5.05
C ASP A 53 -4.27 -12.36 -6.02
N CYS A 54 -4.83 -11.18 -6.31
CA CYS A 54 -6.01 -11.02 -7.15
C CYS A 54 -5.78 -10.03 -8.31
N ASP A 55 -6.67 -10.05 -9.30
CA ASP A 55 -6.59 -9.12 -10.41
C ASP A 55 -6.99 -7.69 -10.01
N ARG A 56 -6.73 -6.74 -10.91
CA ARG A 56 -7.01 -5.33 -10.64
C ARG A 56 -8.48 -5.05 -10.32
N SER A 57 -9.42 -5.68 -11.02
CA SER A 57 -10.85 -5.44 -10.81
C SER A 57 -11.28 -5.95 -9.44
N GLU A 58 -10.80 -7.12 -9.03
CA GLU A 58 -11.02 -7.66 -7.69
C GLU A 58 -10.38 -6.78 -6.61
N ALA A 59 -9.17 -6.28 -6.85
CA ALA A 59 -8.50 -5.37 -5.92
C ALA A 59 -9.24 -4.03 -5.76
N GLU A 60 -9.77 -3.47 -6.85
CA GLU A 60 -10.63 -2.28 -6.83
C GLU A 60 -11.90 -2.52 -6.01
N GLU A 61 -12.55 -3.67 -6.19
CA GLU A 61 -13.73 -4.05 -5.42
C GLU A 61 -13.42 -4.24 -3.92
N LEU A 62 -12.31 -4.90 -3.59
CA LEU A 62 -11.86 -5.07 -2.21
C LEU A 62 -11.54 -3.73 -1.53
N CYS A 63 -10.89 -2.81 -2.26
CA CYS A 63 -10.66 -1.45 -1.79
C CYS A 63 -11.97 -0.70 -1.53
N GLN A 64 -12.92 -0.80 -2.46
CA GLN A 64 -14.25 -0.19 -2.31
C GLN A 64 -14.99 -0.76 -1.11
N GLN A 65 -15.02 -2.09 -0.96
CA GLN A 65 -15.66 -2.77 0.17
C GLN A 65 -15.01 -2.38 1.51
N HIS A 66 -13.68 -2.23 1.54
CA HIS A 66 -12.99 -1.79 2.76
C HIS A 66 -13.43 -0.38 3.19
N ILE A 67 -13.55 0.56 2.24
CA ILE A 67 -14.03 1.92 2.52
C ILE A 67 -15.50 1.91 2.95
N LEU A 68 -16.36 1.17 2.24
CA LEU A 68 -17.77 1.04 2.58
C LEU A 68 -18.00 0.34 3.93
N GLY A 69 -17.09 -0.55 4.32
CA GLY A 69 -17.07 -1.21 5.62
C GLY A 69 -16.53 -0.36 6.78
N GLY A 70 -16.22 0.92 6.53
CA GLY A 70 -15.72 1.87 7.53
C GLY A 70 -14.19 1.92 7.68
N GLY A 71 -13.44 1.22 6.82
CA GLY A 71 -11.98 1.30 6.76
C GLY A 71 -11.46 2.51 5.98
N ASN A 72 -10.18 2.84 6.12
CA ASN A 72 -9.59 4.02 5.48
C ASN A 72 -8.46 3.65 4.50
N VAL A 73 -8.45 4.26 3.31
CA VAL A 73 -7.38 4.10 2.32
C VAL A 73 -6.00 4.50 2.86
N LEU A 74 -5.96 5.41 3.85
CA LEU A 74 -4.72 5.79 4.52
C LEU A 74 -4.09 4.61 5.28
N GLU A 75 -4.88 3.72 5.86
CA GLU A 75 -4.36 2.52 6.55
C GLU A 75 -3.67 1.57 5.55
N ILE A 76 -4.23 1.45 4.35
CA ILE A 76 -3.63 0.68 3.24
C ILE A 76 -2.30 1.32 2.83
N TYR A 77 -2.26 2.64 2.71
CA TYR A 77 -1.04 3.37 2.39
C TYR A 77 0.04 3.22 3.48
N GLU A 78 -0.32 3.31 4.76
CA GLU A 78 0.62 3.10 5.86
C GLU A 78 1.18 1.68 5.89
N ALA A 79 0.34 0.68 5.64
CA ALA A 79 0.77 -0.71 5.53
C ALA A 79 1.73 -0.91 4.34
N PHE A 80 1.43 -0.31 3.19
CA PHE A 80 2.33 -0.31 2.04
C PHE A 80 3.66 0.36 2.37
N SER A 81 3.64 1.54 2.99
CA SER A 81 4.86 2.27 3.37
C SER A 81 5.74 1.45 4.31
N LYS A 82 5.14 0.74 5.27
CA LYS A 82 5.86 -0.21 6.13
C LYS A 82 6.43 -1.39 5.35
N ALA A 83 5.66 -1.98 4.43
CA ALA A 83 6.11 -3.11 3.61
C ALA A 83 7.28 -2.73 2.68
N VAL A 84 7.25 -1.51 2.14
CA VAL A 84 8.33 -0.92 1.35
C VAL A 84 9.58 -0.68 2.20
N ASP A 85 9.41 -0.20 3.43
CA ASP A 85 10.54 -0.04 4.36
C ASP A 85 11.12 -1.41 4.79
N GLU A 86 10.29 -2.41 5.06
CA GLU A 86 10.77 -3.77 5.38
C GLU A 86 11.41 -4.48 4.16
N SER A 87 11.19 -3.98 2.94
CA SER A 87 11.75 -4.54 1.71
C SER A 87 13.13 -3.95 1.39
N ALA A 88 14.16 -4.80 1.51
CA ALA A 88 15.50 -4.46 1.04
C ALA A 88 15.56 -4.20 -0.48
N PHE A 89 14.65 -4.81 -1.25
CA PHE A 89 14.54 -4.60 -2.69
C PHE A 89 14.03 -3.19 -2.99
N PHE A 90 12.88 -2.80 -2.45
CA PHE A 90 12.32 -1.47 -2.70
C PHE A 90 13.19 -0.35 -2.15
N LYS A 91 13.84 -0.54 -0.99
CA LYS A 91 14.84 0.40 -0.46
C LYS A 91 15.98 0.69 -1.45
N LYS A 92 16.47 -0.33 -2.15
CA LYS A 92 17.51 -0.17 -3.18
C LYS A 92 16.96 0.38 -4.49
N LEU A 93 15.76 -0.03 -4.87
CA LEU A 93 15.10 0.36 -6.12
C LEU A 93 14.72 1.85 -6.15
N LEU A 94 14.17 2.37 -5.05
CA LEU A 94 13.77 3.78 -4.93
C LEU A 94 14.94 4.70 -4.57
N GLY A 95 16.10 4.13 -4.22
CA GLY A 95 17.30 4.83 -3.78
C GLY A 95 17.13 5.57 -2.43
N PRO A 96 18.21 6.16 -1.88
CA PRO A 96 18.16 6.94 -0.63
C PRO A 96 17.35 8.27 -0.72
N GLY A 97 16.43 8.41 -1.67
CA GLY A 97 15.72 9.64 -1.99
C GLY A 97 14.33 9.81 -1.36
N GLN A 98 13.80 8.82 -0.63
CA GLN A 98 12.47 8.91 0.00
C GLN A 98 12.49 8.80 1.53
N GLU A 99 13.62 9.10 2.18
CA GLU A 99 13.66 9.25 3.65
C GLU A 99 13.09 10.61 4.11
N LYS A 100 11.94 11.06 3.58
CA LYS A 100 11.26 12.28 4.09
C LYS A 100 9.74 12.21 3.95
N THR A 101 9.08 11.29 4.65
CA THR A 101 7.75 11.61 5.20
C THR A 101 7.51 10.88 6.52
N LYS A 102 8.42 11.04 7.50
CA LYS A 102 8.01 11.01 8.91
C LYS A 102 7.24 12.30 9.20
N LYS A 103 6.02 12.46 8.67
CA LYS A 103 5.09 13.44 9.23
C LYS A 103 4.54 12.82 10.50
N ASN A 104 5.12 13.27 11.61
CA ASN A 104 4.55 13.29 12.93
C ASN A 104 3.03 13.51 12.85
N VAL A 105 2.24 12.44 12.94
CA VAL A 105 0.79 12.54 13.17
C VAL A 105 0.65 12.93 14.63
N LYS A 106 0.62 14.23 14.88
CA LYS A 106 0.04 14.74 16.13
C LYS A 106 -1.42 14.30 16.13
N GLN A 107 -1.77 13.47 17.09
CA GLN A 107 -3.15 13.20 17.46
C GLN A 107 -3.88 14.54 17.62
N PRO A 108 -5.08 14.75 17.06
CA PRO A 108 -5.92 15.84 17.51
C PRO A 108 -6.30 15.56 18.96
N GLU A 109 -5.79 16.40 19.87
CA GLU A 109 -6.28 16.54 21.23
C GLU A 109 -7.80 16.72 21.18
N GLN A 110 -8.50 15.90 21.96
CA GLN A 110 -9.91 16.08 22.26
C GLN A 110 -10.01 17.35 23.11
N GLU A 111 -10.67 18.39 22.60
CA GLU A 111 -11.17 19.49 23.43
C GLU A 111 -12.65 19.25 23.71
N GLU A 112 -12.92 19.19 25.02
CA GLU A 112 -14.19 19.04 25.72
C GLU A 112 -14.93 20.39 25.82
#